data_AF-A0A517SE20-F1
#
_entry.id   AF-A0A517SE20-F1
#
_cell.length_a   1.000
_cell.length_b   1.000
_cell.length_c   1.000
_cell.angle_alpha   90.00
_cell.angle_beta   90.00
_cell.angle_gamma   90.00
#
_symmetry.space_group_name_H-M   'P 1'
#
loop_
_entity.id
_entity.type
_entity.pdbx_description
1 polymer ?
#
loop_
_entity_poly.entity_id
_entity_poly.type
_entity_poly.pdbx_seq_one_letter_code
_entity_poly.pdbx_strand_id
1 'polypeptide(L)'
;MELHVPNRPIIMKSPHGLGSPHPLPPDYTPTNYSVAHRVKDGERWETLAKKYQVGVKTLIRFNFKTTIPDHVNWYLGLNVGCNKTTDDLNWAFSDSAQPGIVYIPGKSITFDEKEGENIVVCGDQLDVYERLLEVSKSIPGVVGDRIRKMMDLATFVGGDPKFKQLWFYDPNKILAYMQFHTDNPTRRSMTSSTNGAMPFGEDWRWYPFLSIVQYVVRMELRNYCIPDSEFRRLLEMYEDNMTKGWNTIQRTINATNGSSGAAYGALVEAFHEHVNALAGTKIHLYSIYR
;
A
#
# COMPACT_ATOMS: atom_id res chain seq x y z
N MET A 1 -5.07 -32.84 -18.05
CA MET A 1 -3.60 -32.67 -18.03
C MET A 1 -3.08 -33.68 -17.05
N GLU A 2 -2.09 -34.46 -17.46
CA GLU A 2 -1.45 -35.47 -16.62
C GLU A 2 -0.35 -34.80 -15.79
N LEU A 3 -0.20 -35.22 -14.53
CA LEU A 3 0.86 -34.72 -13.65
C LEU A 3 2.11 -35.56 -13.84
N HIS A 4 3.27 -34.92 -13.95
CA HIS A 4 4.55 -35.60 -14.08
C HIS A 4 5.61 -34.99 -13.16
N VAL A 5 6.65 -35.78 -12.85
CA VAL A 5 7.87 -35.26 -12.21
C VAL A 5 8.60 -34.40 -13.23
N PRO A 6 9.05 -33.18 -12.88
CA PRO A 6 9.61 -32.27 -13.86
C PRO A 6 10.86 -32.85 -14.52
N ASN A 7 10.94 -32.73 -15.85
CA ASN A 7 12.06 -33.29 -16.63
C ASN A 7 13.39 -32.56 -16.38
N ARG A 8 13.33 -31.36 -15.83
CA ARG A 8 14.46 -30.53 -15.42
C ARG A 8 14.12 -29.84 -14.10
N PRO A 9 15.12 -29.45 -13.28
CA PRO A 9 14.85 -28.65 -12.09
C PRO A 9 14.07 -27.38 -12.46
N ILE A 10 12.90 -27.18 -11.83
CA ILE A 10 12.14 -25.94 -11.99
C ILE A 10 12.96 -24.81 -11.38
N ILE A 11 13.46 -23.90 -12.22
CA ILE A 11 14.27 -22.77 -11.77
C ILE A 11 13.35 -21.73 -11.17
N MET A 12 13.24 -21.76 -9.84
CA MET A 12 12.47 -20.76 -9.10
C MET A 12 13.37 -19.62 -8.67
N LYS A 13 12.91 -18.38 -8.88
CA LYS A 13 13.55 -17.22 -8.27
C LYS A 13 13.11 -17.15 -6.81
N SER A 14 14.07 -17.24 -5.90
CA SER A 14 13.80 -17.03 -4.48
C SER A 14 13.14 -15.66 -4.25
N PRO A 15 12.18 -15.53 -3.31
CA PRO A 15 11.59 -14.24 -2.96
C PRO A 15 12.63 -13.16 -2.62
N HIS A 16 13.80 -13.53 -2.08
CA HIS A 16 14.92 -12.61 -1.88
C HIS A 16 15.48 -12.04 -3.19
N GLY A 17 15.58 -12.87 -4.24
CA GLY A 17 16.00 -12.44 -5.57
C GLY A 17 14.94 -11.62 -6.32
N LEU A 18 13.74 -11.51 -5.77
CA LEU A 18 12.61 -10.75 -6.30
C LEU A 18 12.21 -9.55 -5.42
N GLY A 19 12.98 -9.25 -4.37
CA GLY A 19 12.78 -8.06 -3.54
C GLY A 19 11.81 -8.23 -2.37
N SER A 20 11.41 -9.44 -2.00
CA SER A 20 10.66 -9.68 -0.76
C SER A 20 11.60 -9.53 0.45
N PRO A 21 11.34 -8.59 1.39
CA PRO A 21 12.25 -8.32 2.50
C PRO A 21 12.35 -9.48 3.50
N HIS A 22 11.33 -10.34 3.60
CA HIS A 22 11.29 -11.46 4.54
C HIS A 22 10.50 -12.66 3.96
N PRO A 23 11.14 -13.73 3.46
CA PRO A 23 10.42 -14.94 3.08
C PRO A 23 9.88 -15.66 4.32
N LEU A 24 8.77 -16.37 4.15
CA LEU A 24 8.21 -17.21 5.21
C LEU A 24 9.13 -18.40 5.47
N PRO A 25 9.24 -18.87 6.73
CA PRO A 25 10.02 -20.06 7.02
C PRO A 25 9.38 -21.32 6.38
N PRO A 26 10.16 -22.39 6.13
CA PRO A 26 9.64 -23.62 5.48
C PRO A 26 8.50 -24.30 6.24
N ASP A 27 8.45 -24.13 7.56
CA ASP A 27 7.43 -24.68 8.47
C ASP A 27 6.33 -23.65 8.81
N TYR A 28 6.26 -22.55 8.04
CA TYR A 28 5.24 -21.53 8.26
C TYR A 28 3.83 -22.13 8.25
N THR A 29 3.15 -21.94 9.38
CA THR A 29 1.75 -22.28 9.57
C THR A 29 0.98 -20.99 9.86
N PRO A 30 -0.01 -20.61 9.03
CA PRO A 30 -0.91 -19.50 9.35
C PRO A 30 -1.61 -19.74 10.68
N THR A 31 -1.77 -18.69 11.49
CA THR A 31 -2.66 -18.73 12.65
C THR A 31 -4.12 -18.64 12.22
N ASN A 32 -5.06 -19.12 13.03
CA ASN A 32 -6.52 -19.02 12.80
C ASN A 32 -7.04 -19.72 11.54
N TYR A 33 -6.44 -20.83 11.12
CA TYR A 33 -7.02 -21.70 10.10
C TYR A 33 -8.17 -22.52 10.69
N SER A 34 -9.21 -22.79 9.89
CA SER A 34 -10.28 -23.73 10.27
C SER A 34 -9.89 -25.17 9.96
N VAL A 35 -9.21 -25.39 8.84
CA VAL A 35 -8.92 -26.71 8.30
C VAL A 35 -7.51 -26.71 7.70
N ALA A 36 -6.71 -27.72 8.03
CA ALA A 36 -5.51 -28.06 7.29
C ALA A 36 -5.91 -29.06 6.18
N HIS A 37 -5.90 -28.61 4.93
CA HIS A 37 -6.35 -29.38 3.78
C HIS A 37 -5.17 -30.10 3.12
N ARG A 38 -5.23 -31.43 3.05
CA ARG A 38 -4.28 -32.25 2.27
C ARG A 38 -4.65 -32.19 0.79
N VAL A 39 -3.77 -31.60 -0.02
CA VAL A 39 -3.96 -31.44 -1.46
C VAL A 39 -3.89 -32.78 -2.19
N LYS A 40 -4.57 -32.86 -3.34
CA LYS A 40 -4.68 -34.05 -4.18
C LYS A 40 -4.37 -33.76 -5.65
N ASP A 41 -4.05 -34.82 -6.38
CA ASP A 41 -3.93 -34.77 -7.84
C ASP A 41 -5.21 -34.20 -8.46
N GLY A 42 -5.04 -33.24 -9.38
CA GLY A 42 -6.13 -32.57 -10.09
C GLY A 42 -6.77 -31.38 -9.35
N GLU A 43 -6.42 -31.12 -8.10
CA GLU A 43 -6.83 -29.89 -7.42
C GLU A 43 -6.05 -28.67 -7.93
N ARG A 44 -6.68 -27.50 -7.86
CA ARG A 44 -6.10 -26.19 -8.14
C ARG A 44 -6.56 -25.19 -7.08
N TRP A 45 -5.96 -24.01 -7.05
CA TRP A 45 -6.40 -22.95 -6.13
C TRP A 45 -7.89 -22.62 -6.33
N GLU A 46 -8.39 -22.60 -7.56
CA GLU A 46 -9.80 -22.35 -7.89
C GLU A 46 -10.72 -23.42 -7.32
N THR A 47 -10.34 -24.70 -7.41
CA THR A 47 -11.18 -25.79 -6.92
C THR A 47 -11.21 -25.83 -5.39
N LEU A 48 -10.07 -25.56 -4.73
CA LEU A 48 -10.01 -25.46 -3.27
C LEU A 48 -10.79 -24.25 -2.76
N ALA A 49 -10.58 -23.08 -3.37
CA ALA A 49 -11.27 -21.85 -3.03
C ALA A 49 -12.79 -22.03 -3.12
N LYS A 50 -13.27 -22.60 -4.23
CA LYS A 50 -14.69 -22.93 -4.43
C LYS A 50 -15.22 -23.91 -3.38
N LYS A 51 -14.47 -24.97 -3.09
CA LYS A 51 -14.85 -26.00 -2.10
C LYS A 51 -15.03 -25.42 -0.70
N TYR A 52 -14.18 -24.47 -0.31
CA TYR A 52 -14.19 -23.86 1.01
C TYR A 52 -14.92 -22.51 1.06
N GLN A 53 -15.52 -22.07 -0.05
CA GLN A 53 -16.24 -20.80 -0.19
C GLN A 53 -15.38 -19.59 0.21
N VAL A 54 -14.14 -19.57 -0.26
CA VAL A 54 -13.18 -18.46 -0.05
C VAL A 54 -12.71 -17.92 -1.39
N GLY A 55 -12.23 -16.68 -1.44
CA GLY A 55 -11.60 -16.13 -2.64
C GLY A 55 -10.28 -16.82 -2.98
N VAL A 56 -9.97 -17.01 -4.27
CA VAL A 56 -8.72 -17.65 -4.73
C VAL A 56 -7.49 -16.90 -4.23
N LYS A 57 -7.44 -15.58 -4.46
CA LYS A 57 -6.33 -14.73 -3.98
C LYS A 57 -6.21 -14.75 -2.46
N THR A 58 -7.35 -14.75 -1.75
CA THR A 58 -7.43 -14.85 -0.28
C THR A 58 -6.83 -16.16 0.21
N LEU A 59 -7.18 -17.29 -0.40
CA LEU A 59 -6.63 -18.59 -0.03
C LEU A 59 -5.10 -18.64 -0.23
N ILE A 60 -4.60 -18.12 -1.35
CA ILE A 60 -3.17 -18.05 -1.65
C ILE A 60 -2.44 -17.15 -0.64
N ARG A 61 -2.92 -15.92 -0.43
CA ARG A 61 -2.30 -14.94 0.47
C ARG A 61 -2.37 -15.38 1.92
N PHE A 62 -3.41 -16.09 2.34
CA PHE A 62 -3.49 -16.69 3.66
C PHE A 62 -2.34 -17.67 3.92
N ASN A 63 -2.00 -18.51 2.94
CA ASN A 63 -0.93 -19.48 3.03
C ASN A 63 0.47 -18.87 2.86
N PHE A 64 0.64 -17.89 1.97
CA PHE A 64 1.97 -17.46 1.51
C PHE A 64 2.29 -15.98 1.71
N LYS A 65 1.36 -15.19 2.25
CA LYS A 65 1.48 -13.72 2.44
C LYS A 65 1.86 -12.96 1.16
N THR A 66 1.52 -13.53 0.01
CA THR A 66 1.77 -12.96 -1.31
C THR A 66 0.79 -13.52 -2.32
N THR A 67 0.60 -12.83 -3.43
CA THR A 67 -0.14 -13.29 -4.61
C THR A 67 0.72 -13.17 -5.89
N ILE A 68 1.99 -12.81 -5.75
CA ILE A 68 2.94 -12.71 -6.87
C ILE A 68 3.20 -14.13 -7.40
N PRO A 69 2.92 -14.43 -8.68
CA PRO A 69 2.96 -15.80 -9.21
C PRO A 69 4.29 -16.53 -8.95
N ASP A 70 5.43 -15.86 -9.15
CA ASP A 70 6.75 -16.45 -8.92
C ASP A 70 6.96 -16.85 -7.45
N HIS A 71 6.49 -16.03 -6.50
CA HIS A 71 6.58 -16.35 -5.07
C HIS A 71 5.63 -17.49 -4.69
N VAL A 72 4.41 -17.47 -5.23
CA VAL A 72 3.42 -18.53 -4.99
C VAL A 72 3.96 -19.87 -5.47
N ASN A 73 4.55 -19.91 -6.67
CA ASN A 73 5.18 -21.09 -7.22
C ASN A 73 6.35 -21.56 -6.32
N TRP A 74 7.18 -20.62 -5.84
CA TRP A 74 8.25 -20.94 -4.89
C TRP A 74 7.74 -21.59 -3.59
N TYR A 75 6.68 -21.03 -2.98
CA TYR A 75 6.09 -21.57 -1.76
C TYR A 75 5.33 -22.90 -1.98
N LEU A 76 4.80 -23.15 -3.17
CA LEU A 76 4.24 -24.46 -3.51
C LEU A 76 5.29 -25.56 -3.42
N GLY A 77 6.49 -25.31 -3.94
CA GLY A 77 7.62 -26.24 -3.82
C GLY A 77 8.14 -26.35 -2.39
N LEU A 78 8.33 -25.22 -1.70
CA LEU A 78 8.98 -25.21 -0.38
C LEU A 78 8.04 -25.59 0.78
N ASN A 79 6.91 -24.90 0.92
CA ASN A 79 6.05 -25.00 2.12
C ASN A 79 4.97 -26.07 1.96
N VAL A 80 4.39 -26.18 0.77
CA VAL A 80 3.42 -27.26 0.48
C VAL A 80 4.15 -28.56 0.13
N GLY A 81 5.37 -28.47 -0.42
CA GLY A 81 6.16 -29.64 -0.79
C GLY A 81 5.72 -30.28 -2.10
N CYS A 82 5.14 -29.49 -3.01
CA CYS A 82 4.72 -29.98 -4.33
C CYS A 82 5.94 -30.44 -5.12
N ASN A 83 5.81 -31.60 -5.77
CA ASN A 83 6.89 -32.27 -6.50
C ASN A 83 6.50 -32.75 -7.90
N LYS A 84 5.28 -32.41 -8.36
CA LYS A 84 4.81 -32.66 -9.73
C LYS A 84 4.42 -31.35 -10.42
N THR A 85 4.37 -31.38 -11.73
CA THR A 85 4.03 -30.26 -12.61
C THR A 85 3.11 -30.75 -13.74
N THR A 86 2.47 -29.82 -14.45
CA THR A 86 1.78 -30.09 -15.73
C THR A 86 2.50 -29.48 -16.92
N ASP A 87 3.48 -28.60 -16.71
CA ASP A 87 4.08 -27.74 -17.74
C ASP A 87 5.60 -27.57 -17.63
N ASP A 88 6.27 -28.26 -16.69
CA ASP A 88 7.70 -28.09 -16.39
C ASP A 88 8.10 -26.66 -15.93
N LEU A 89 7.12 -25.81 -15.61
CA LEU A 89 7.32 -24.41 -15.19
C LEU A 89 6.74 -24.13 -13.81
N ASN A 90 5.57 -24.66 -13.51
CA ASN A 90 4.82 -24.42 -12.29
C ASN A 90 4.62 -25.72 -11.51
N TRP A 91 4.81 -25.66 -10.20
CA TRP A 91 4.40 -26.71 -9.30
C TRP A 91 2.89 -26.84 -9.29
N ALA A 92 2.43 -28.07 -9.27
CA ALA A 92 1.01 -28.40 -9.19
C ALA A 92 0.72 -29.16 -7.89
N PHE A 93 -0.50 -29.00 -7.38
CA PHE A 93 -0.99 -29.81 -6.29
C PHE A 93 -0.96 -31.29 -6.68
N SER A 94 -0.47 -32.10 -5.75
CA SER A 94 -0.25 -33.51 -5.95
C SER A 94 -0.42 -34.25 -4.63
N ASP A 95 -0.97 -35.46 -4.68
CA ASP A 95 -1.09 -36.36 -3.54
C ASP A 95 0.29 -36.73 -2.94
N SER A 96 1.31 -36.76 -3.79
CA SER A 96 2.71 -37.01 -3.47
C SER A 96 3.44 -35.82 -2.82
N ALA A 97 2.77 -34.67 -2.65
CA ALA A 97 3.36 -33.51 -2.01
C ALA A 97 3.61 -33.78 -0.51
N GLN A 98 4.75 -33.31 0.02
CA GLN A 98 5.13 -33.52 1.41
C GLN A 98 5.61 -32.19 2.04
N PRO A 99 4.83 -31.56 2.94
CA PRO A 99 3.71 -32.15 3.70
C PRO A 99 2.37 -32.24 2.94
N GLY A 100 2.23 -31.54 1.81
CA GLY A 100 1.02 -31.51 0.99
C GLY A 100 -0.14 -30.75 1.64
N ILE A 101 0.14 -29.80 2.53
CA ILE A 101 -0.88 -29.11 3.31
C ILE A 101 -1.07 -27.68 2.81
N VAL A 102 -2.34 -27.29 2.62
CA VAL A 102 -2.80 -25.92 2.43
C VAL A 102 -3.77 -25.61 3.57
N TYR A 103 -3.58 -24.49 4.24
CA TYR A 103 -4.42 -24.05 5.34
C TYR A 103 -5.60 -23.24 4.83
N ILE A 104 -6.80 -23.59 5.31
CA ILE A 104 -8.04 -22.91 4.95
C ILE A 104 -8.33 -21.88 6.05
N PRO A 105 -8.52 -20.60 5.71
CA PRO A 105 -8.82 -19.59 6.72
C PRO A 105 -10.09 -19.97 7.51
N GLY A 106 -10.12 -19.60 8.79
CA GLY A 106 -11.32 -19.78 9.60
C GLY A 106 -12.52 -19.04 8.98
N LYS A 107 -13.69 -19.70 8.90
CA LYS A 107 -14.92 -19.03 8.46
C LYS A 107 -15.24 -17.88 9.42
N SER A 108 -15.04 -16.65 8.97
CA SER A 108 -15.79 -15.51 9.50
C SER A 108 -16.99 -15.25 8.59
N ILE A 109 -18.10 -15.89 8.98
CA ILE A 109 -19.51 -15.52 8.68
C ILE A 109 -19.98 -15.69 7.23
N THR A 110 -21.10 -16.39 7.10
CA THR A 110 -21.93 -16.59 5.91
C THR A 110 -22.52 -15.26 5.42
N PHE A 111 -22.41 -15.01 4.11
CA PHE A 111 -23.16 -13.95 3.43
C PHE A 111 -24.65 -14.30 3.44
N ASP A 112 -25.42 -13.75 4.37
CA ASP A 112 -26.86 -13.58 4.20
C ASP A 112 -27.07 -12.19 3.57
N GLU A 113 -27.59 -12.16 2.35
CA GLU A 113 -27.92 -10.99 1.53
C GLU A 113 -29.09 -10.14 2.08
N LYS A 114 -29.29 -10.08 3.41
CA LYS A 114 -30.33 -9.25 4.00
C LYS A 114 -29.75 -8.03 4.70
N GLU A 115 -29.94 -6.91 4.00
CA GLU A 115 -29.88 -5.52 4.41
C GLU A 115 -29.57 -5.25 5.90
N GLY A 116 -28.49 -4.48 6.12
CA GLY A 116 -28.52 -3.46 7.16
C GLY A 116 -27.83 -3.79 8.48
N GLU A 117 -26.60 -4.30 8.46
CA GLU A 117 -25.64 -4.05 9.54
C GLU A 117 -24.21 -4.32 9.07
N ASN A 118 -23.31 -3.34 9.24
CA ASN A 118 -21.90 -3.42 8.84
C ASN A 118 -21.15 -4.40 9.75
N ILE A 119 -21.18 -5.69 9.41
CA ILE A 119 -20.30 -6.69 10.00
C ILE A 119 -18.92 -6.52 9.35
N VAL A 120 -17.96 -5.99 10.13
CA VAL A 120 -16.56 -5.89 9.71
C VAL A 120 -15.95 -7.29 9.75
N VAL A 121 -15.99 -7.97 8.61
CA VAL A 121 -15.29 -9.25 8.42
C VAL A 121 -13.80 -8.95 8.35
N CYS A 122 -13.10 -9.26 9.44
CA CYS A 122 -11.65 -9.33 9.53
C CYS A 122 -11.11 -10.53 8.72
N GLY A 123 -11.27 -10.51 7.40
CA GLY A 123 -11.00 -11.71 6.60
C GLY A 123 -10.92 -11.49 5.10
N ASP A 124 -11.48 -10.40 4.57
CA ASP A 124 -11.32 -10.09 3.15
C ASP A 124 -10.02 -9.32 2.89
N GLN A 125 -9.01 -10.14 2.61
CA GLN A 125 -7.63 -9.85 2.24
C GLN A 125 -7.47 -9.19 0.87
N LEU A 126 -8.21 -8.11 0.61
CA LEU A 126 -7.73 -7.16 -0.38
C LEU A 126 -6.39 -6.62 0.13
N ASP A 127 -5.41 -6.48 -0.78
CA ASP A 127 -4.20 -5.75 -0.45
C ASP A 127 -4.59 -4.40 0.19
N VAL A 128 -3.85 -3.91 1.20
CA VAL A 128 -4.16 -2.62 1.83
C VAL A 128 -4.41 -1.55 0.76
N TYR A 129 -3.64 -1.65 -0.32
CA TYR A 129 -3.79 -0.85 -1.51
C TYR A 129 -5.10 -1.07 -2.28
N GLU A 130 -5.50 -2.31 -2.54
CA GLU A 130 -6.78 -2.64 -3.17
C GLU A 130 -7.97 -2.16 -2.30
N ARG A 131 -7.89 -2.26 -0.97
CA ARG A 131 -8.91 -1.68 -0.06
C ARG A 131 -8.98 -0.17 -0.16
N LEU A 132 -7.83 0.51 -0.17
CA LEU A 132 -7.78 1.95 -0.37
C LEU A 132 -8.39 2.36 -1.72
N LEU A 133 -8.13 1.60 -2.78
CA LEU A 133 -8.74 1.82 -4.10
C LEU A 133 -10.26 1.71 -4.03
N GLU A 134 -10.82 0.64 -3.44
CA GLU A 134 -12.27 0.49 -3.33
C GLU A 134 -12.90 1.59 -2.46
N VAL A 135 -12.32 1.88 -1.29
CA VAL A 135 -12.80 2.95 -0.41
C VAL A 135 -12.80 4.30 -1.12
N SER A 136 -11.75 4.62 -1.90
CA SER A 136 -11.64 5.89 -2.62
C SER A 136 -12.77 6.13 -3.63
N LYS A 137 -13.35 5.07 -4.21
CA LYS A 137 -14.46 5.17 -5.16
C LYS A 137 -15.74 5.66 -4.48
N SER A 138 -15.89 5.40 -3.19
CA SER A 138 -17.08 5.76 -2.42
C SER A 138 -17.09 7.21 -1.93
N ILE A 139 -15.96 7.92 -1.99
CA ILE A 139 -15.84 9.28 -1.47
C ILE A 139 -16.36 10.28 -2.53
N PRO A 140 -17.41 11.08 -2.23
CA PRO A 140 -18.01 11.98 -3.20
C PRO A 140 -17.28 13.33 -3.31
N GLY A 141 -17.61 14.07 -4.37
CA GLY A 141 -17.21 15.46 -4.56
C GLY A 141 -15.72 15.67 -4.83
N VAL A 142 -15.29 16.92 -4.74
CA VAL A 142 -13.94 17.37 -5.11
C VAL A 142 -12.85 16.67 -4.28
N VAL A 143 -13.12 16.39 -3.01
CA VAL A 143 -12.24 15.62 -2.12
C VAL A 143 -12.05 14.21 -2.68
N GLY A 144 -13.14 13.53 -3.03
CA GLY A 144 -13.10 12.22 -3.66
C GLY A 144 -12.34 12.19 -4.98
N ASP A 145 -12.53 13.21 -5.83
CA ASP A 145 -11.80 13.33 -7.10
C ASP A 145 -10.30 13.44 -6.90
N ARG A 146 -9.85 14.24 -5.92
CA ARG A 146 -8.43 14.37 -5.58
C ARG A 146 -7.86 13.08 -4.99
N ILE A 147 -8.60 12.42 -4.10
CA ILE A 147 -8.18 11.13 -3.54
C ILE A 147 -8.03 10.08 -4.65
N ARG A 148 -8.97 9.99 -5.59
CA ARG A 148 -8.85 9.06 -6.73
C ARG A 148 -7.60 9.36 -7.57
N LYS A 149 -7.29 10.63 -7.86
CA LYS A 149 -6.02 11.00 -8.51
C LYS A 149 -4.79 10.59 -7.70
N MET A 150 -4.83 10.70 -6.36
CA MET A 150 -3.77 10.19 -5.48
C MET A 150 -3.60 8.69 -5.64
N MET A 151 -4.71 7.93 -5.69
CA MET A 151 -4.68 6.50 -5.92
C MET A 151 -4.15 6.14 -7.32
N ASP A 152 -4.53 6.87 -8.37
CA ASP A 152 -4.01 6.63 -9.72
C ASP A 152 -2.48 6.83 -9.77
N LEU A 153 -1.97 7.87 -9.12
CA LEU A 153 -0.53 8.09 -8.97
C LEU A 153 0.16 6.97 -8.18
N ALA A 154 -0.45 6.50 -7.10
CA ALA A 154 0.09 5.39 -6.32
C ALA A 154 0.16 4.08 -7.12
N THR A 155 -0.85 3.83 -7.95
CA THR A 155 -0.89 2.68 -8.87
C THR A 155 0.24 2.80 -9.88
N PHE A 156 0.41 3.99 -10.46
CA PHE A 156 1.43 4.27 -11.45
C PHE A 156 2.86 4.10 -10.90
N VAL A 157 3.12 4.57 -9.66
CA VAL A 157 4.44 4.45 -9.03
C VAL A 157 4.77 3.01 -8.63
N GLY A 158 3.76 2.19 -8.31
CA GLY A 158 3.90 0.75 -8.19
C GLY A 158 4.30 0.22 -6.80
N GLY A 159 3.65 0.71 -5.74
CA GLY A 159 3.70 0.07 -4.42
C GLY A 159 4.91 0.41 -3.54
N ASP A 160 5.02 -0.26 -2.39
CA ASP A 160 6.20 -0.24 -1.50
C ASP A 160 7.39 -0.97 -2.19
N PRO A 161 8.65 -0.47 -2.11
CA PRO A 161 9.15 0.70 -1.37
C PRO A 161 8.98 2.05 -2.08
N LYS A 162 8.42 2.06 -3.29
CA LYS A 162 8.35 3.26 -4.15
C LYS A 162 7.36 4.31 -3.64
N PHE A 163 6.47 3.97 -2.72
CA PHE A 163 5.61 4.94 -2.02
C PHE A 163 6.38 6.05 -1.30
N LYS A 164 7.67 5.87 -0.99
CA LYS A 164 8.52 6.97 -0.51
C LYS A 164 8.66 8.14 -1.50
N GLN A 165 8.37 7.93 -2.78
CA GLN A 165 8.35 8.99 -3.80
C GLN A 165 7.07 9.83 -3.74
N LEU A 166 6.01 9.31 -3.12
CA LEU A 166 4.72 9.96 -2.97
C LEU A 166 4.67 10.66 -1.62
N TRP A 167 5.23 11.87 -1.59
CA TRP A 167 5.28 12.68 -0.38
C TRP A 167 4.77 14.10 -0.64
N PHE A 168 4.45 14.80 0.44
CA PHE A 168 4.15 16.23 0.44
C PHE A 168 4.72 16.88 1.70
N TYR A 169 4.82 18.20 1.74
CA TYR A 169 5.34 18.91 2.91
C TYR A 169 4.28 18.98 4.02
N ASP A 170 4.70 18.79 5.27
CA ASP A 170 3.85 18.94 6.44
C ASP A 170 3.20 20.34 6.46
N PRO A 171 1.86 20.44 6.47
CA PRO A 171 1.16 21.71 6.38
C PRO A 171 1.47 22.65 7.55
N ASN A 172 1.79 22.13 8.74
CA ASN A 172 2.17 22.95 9.89
C ASN A 172 3.56 23.56 9.69
N LYS A 173 4.49 22.80 9.10
CA LYS A 173 5.84 23.30 8.77
C LYS A 173 5.77 24.36 7.69
N ILE A 174 4.97 24.13 6.63
CA ILE A 174 4.69 25.14 5.60
C ILE A 174 4.14 26.41 6.23
N LEU A 175 3.11 26.30 7.07
CA LEU A 175 2.48 27.44 7.72
C LEU A 175 3.50 28.24 8.54
N ALA A 176 4.26 27.59 9.42
CA ALA A 176 5.27 28.24 10.23
C ALA A 176 6.37 28.91 9.38
N TYR A 177 6.79 28.28 8.29
CA TYR A 177 7.83 28.82 7.41
C TYR A 177 7.37 30.03 6.60
N MET A 178 6.12 29.99 6.11
CA MET A 178 5.54 31.01 5.24
C MET A 178 4.82 32.12 6.00
N GLN A 179 4.74 32.06 7.34
CA GLN A 179 4.20 33.14 8.14
C GLN A 179 5.02 34.42 7.94
N PHE A 180 4.32 35.56 7.81
CA PHE A 180 4.96 36.87 7.60
C PHE A 180 5.89 37.26 8.76
N HIS A 181 5.58 36.83 9.97
CA HIS A 181 6.34 37.19 11.18
C HIS A 181 7.55 36.27 11.43
N THR A 182 7.67 35.17 10.69
CA THR A 182 8.85 34.31 10.77
C THR A 182 10.01 35.06 10.15
N ASP A 183 11.14 35.19 10.86
CA ASP A 183 12.32 35.85 10.34
C ASP A 183 13.25 34.87 9.60
N ASN A 184 14.23 35.41 8.85
CA ASN A 184 15.17 34.57 8.11
C ASN A 184 16.04 33.67 9.00
N PRO A 185 16.55 34.12 10.16
CA PRO A 185 17.23 33.24 11.10
C PRO A 185 16.38 32.02 11.50
N THR A 186 15.11 32.24 11.85
CA THR A 186 14.18 31.16 12.20
C THR A 186 13.96 30.21 11.04
N ARG A 187 13.72 30.73 9.83
CA ARG A 187 13.57 29.88 8.62
C ARG A 187 14.79 28.99 8.38
N ARG A 188 16.00 29.54 8.49
CA ARG A 188 17.24 28.76 8.35
C ARG A 188 17.38 27.68 9.42
N SER A 189 16.98 27.98 10.65
CA SER A 189 16.97 27.00 11.76
C SER A 189 16.01 25.84 11.46
N MET A 190 14.80 26.13 10.97
CA MET A 190 13.81 25.11 10.60
C MET A 190 14.29 24.17 9.49
N THR A 191 15.18 24.64 8.60
CA THR A 191 15.74 23.86 7.47
C THR A 191 17.20 23.44 7.71
N SER A 192 17.67 23.49 8.96
CA SER A 192 19.07 23.22 9.31
C SER A 192 19.55 21.83 8.92
N SER A 193 18.66 20.82 8.97
CA SER A 193 18.96 19.44 8.56
C SER A 193 19.39 19.29 7.10
N THR A 194 19.05 20.27 6.25
CA THR A 194 19.40 20.31 4.82
C THR A 194 20.18 21.56 4.46
N ASN A 195 20.57 22.38 5.45
CA ASN A 195 21.20 23.67 5.25
C ASN A 195 20.43 24.60 4.28
N GLY A 196 19.09 24.49 4.29
CA GLY A 196 18.19 25.23 3.39
C GLY A 196 18.05 24.63 1.98
N ALA A 197 18.72 23.53 1.67
CA ALA A 197 18.56 22.84 0.40
C ALA A 197 17.21 22.14 0.30
N MET A 198 16.58 22.21 -0.88
CA MET A 198 15.32 21.53 -1.15
C MET A 198 15.55 20.22 -1.93
N PRO A 199 14.77 19.16 -1.65
CA PRO A 199 13.70 19.13 -0.67
C PRO A 199 14.23 19.17 0.77
N PHE A 200 13.52 19.85 1.68
CA PHE A 200 13.85 19.86 3.11
C PHE A 200 13.84 18.44 3.71
N GLY A 201 14.29 18.32 4.97
CA GLY A 201 14.52 17.07 5.67
C GLY A 201 13.32 16.11 5.71
N GLU A 202 13.55 14.86 6.13
CA GLU A 202 12.46 13.89 6.28
C GLU A 202 11.38 14.34 7.28
N ASP A 203 11.73 15.12 8.29
CA ASP A 203 10.82 15.68 9.29
C ASP A 203 9.84 16.73 8.72
N TRP A 204 10.09 17.18 7.49
CA TRP A 204 9.21 18.07 6.75
C TRP A 204 8.25 17.34 5.83
N ARG A 205 8.39 16.02 5.64
CA ARG A 205 7.69 15.28 4.59
C ARG A 205 6.75 14.25 5.18
N TRP A 206 5.54 14.19 4.65
CA TRP A 206 4.54 13.18 4.96
C TRP A 206 4.39 12.22 3.79
N TYR A 207 4.23 10.93 4.11
CA TYR A 207 4.20 9.83 3.14
C TYR A 207 2.86 9.07 3.29
N PRO A 208 1.74 9.58 2.74
CA PRO A 208 0.40 9.10 3.07
C PRO A 208 0.24 7.59 2.92
N PHE A 209 0.66 7.03 1.79
CA PHE A 209 0.54 5.60 1.52
C PHE A 209 1.42 4.74 2.43
N LEU A 210 2.67 5.13 2.63
CA LEU A 210 3.58 4.41 3.53
C LEU A 210 3.06 4.46 4.98
N SER A 211 2.59 5.61 5.43
CA SER A 211 2.03 5.79 6.76
C SER A 211 0.76 4.95 6.98
N ILE A 212 -0.14 4.88 6.00
CA ILE A 212 -1.32 4.01 6.07
C ILE A 212 -0.91 2.54 6.13
N VAL A 213 -0.02 2.09 5.24
CA VAL A 213 0.46 0.69 5.23
C VAL A 213 1.09 0.33 6.58
N GLN A 214 1.97 1.19 7.11
CA GLN A 214 2.59 0.96 8.41
C GLN A 214 1.58 0.96 9.55
N TYR A 215 0.56 1.83 9.50
CA TYR A 215 -0.52 1.83 10.47
C TYR A 215 -1.29 0.50 10.43
N VAL A 216 -1.67 0.04 9.24
CA VAL A 216 -2.39 -1.24 9.07
C VAL A 216 -1.57 -2.42 9.57
N VAL A 217 -0.30 -2.53 9.17
CA VAL A 217 0.59 -3.60 9.64
C VAL A 217 0.69 -3.61 11.17
N ARG A 218 0.81 -2.44 11.81
CA ARG A 218 0.84 -2.35 13.29
C ARG A 218 -0.47 -2.79 13.94
N MET A 219 -1.61 -2.51 13.33
CA MET A 219 -2.92 -2.92 13.86
C MET A 219 -3.19 -4.41 13.64
N GLU A 220 -2.81 -4.94 12.48
CA GLU A 220 -2.89 -6.38 12.17
C GLU A 220 -2.02 -7.21 13.11
N LEU A 221 -0.81 -6.74 13.44
CA LEU A 221 0.05 -7.38 14.46
C LEU A 221 -0.61 -7.46 15.85
N ARG A 222 -1.66 -6.66 16.10
CA ARG A 222 -2.45 -6.67 17.33
C ARG A 222 -3.78 -7.40 17.18
N ASN A 223 -3.99 -8.14 16.10
CA ASN A 223 -5.26 -8.77 15.73
C ASN A 223 -6.43 -7.78 15.67
N TYR A 224 -6.15 -6.51 15.35
CA TYR A 224 -7.19 -5.49 15.20
C TYR A 224 -7.53 -5.27 13.73
N CYS A 225 -8.83 -5.22 13.44
CA CYS A 225 -9.33 -5.06 12.09
C CYS A 225 -9.68 -3.61 11.83
N ILE A 226 -9.15 -3.08 10.73
CA ILE A 226 -9.41 -1.70 10.34
C ILE A 226 -10.66 -1.69 9.46
N PRO A 227 -11.76 -1.03 9.89
CA PRO A 227 -12.95 -0.88 9.07
C PRO A 227 -12.70 0.08 7.91
N ASP A 228 -13.49 -0.03 6.85
CA ASP A 228 -13.39 0.85 5.68
C ASP A 228 -13.63 2.34 6.01
N SER A 229 -14.43 2.61 7.05
CA SER A 229 -14.60 3.97 7.60
C SER A 229 -13.30 4.57 8.10
N GLU A 230 -12.38 3.76 8.63
CA GLU A 230 -11.07 4.22 9.09
C GLU A 230 -10.11 4.47 7.92
N PHE A 231 -10.14 3.61 6.89
CA PHE A 231 -9.41 3.88 5.64
C PHE A 231 -9.89 5.18 4.98
N ARG A 232 -11.20 5.39 4.96
CA ARG A 232 -11.81 6.63 4.47
C ARG A 232 -11.32 7.83 5.25
N ARG A 233 -11.38 7.76 6.60
CA ARG A 233 -10.91 8.82 7.49
C ARG A 233 -9.44 9.17 7.24
N LEU A 234 -8.59 8.16 7.05
CA LEU A 234 -7.16 8.36 6.76
C LEU A 234 -6.94 9.04 5.40
N LEU A 235 -7.63 8.59 4.34
CA LEU A 235 -7.55 9.20 3.02
C LEU A 235 -8.01 10.67 3.04
N GLU A 236 -9.16 10.96 3.65
CA GLU A 236 -9.69 12.32 3.80
C GLU A 236 -8.75 13.19 4.66
N MET A 237 -8.16 12.64 5.73
CA MET A 237 -7.18 13.36 6.55
C MET A 237 -5.94 13.75 5.74
N TYR A 238 -5.37 12.86 4.93
CA TYR A 238 -4.19 13.19 4.13
C TYR A 238 -4.51 14.20 3.02
N GLU A 239 -5.67 14.07 2.38
CA GLU A 239 -6.14 15.03 1.38
C GLU A 239 -6.35 16.42 1.98
N ASP A 240 -6.97 16.53 3.15
CA ASP A 240 -7.18 17.79 3.87
C ASP A 240 -5.85 18.45 4.24
N ASN A 241 -4.88 17.66 4.73
CA ASN A 241 -3.54 18.17 5.04
C ASN A 241 -2.80 18.67 3.80
N MET A 242 -2.89 17.95 2.68
CA MET A 242 -2.34 18.41 1.40
C MET A 242 -3.02 19.70 0.93
N THR A 243 -4.35 19.79 1.03
CA THR A 243 -5.13 20.97 0.67
C THR A 243 -4.75 22.18 1.52
N LYS A 244 -4.60 22.01 2.84
CA LYS A 244 -4.14 23.07 3.76
C LYS A 244 -2.75 23.58 3.41
N GLY A 245 -1.82 22.66 3.13
CA GLY A 245 -0.46 23.00 2.70
C GLY A 245 -0.47 23.80 1.39
N TRP A 246 -1.18 23.28 0.39
CA TRP A 246 -1.34 23.94 -0.91
C TRP A 246 -1.97 25.33 -0.80
N ASN A 247 -3.09 25.47 -0.09
CA ASN A 247 -3.78 26.75 0.08
C ASN A 247 -2.95 27.76 0.87
N THR A 248 -2.08 27.31 1.77
CA THR A 248 -1.15 28.19 2.48
C THR A 248 -0.11 28.75 1.51
N ILE A 249 0.46 27.90 0.65
CA ILE A 249 1.38 28.31 -0.40
C ILE A 249 0.69 29.31 -1.34
N GLN A 250 -0.51 28.98 -1.84
CA GLN A 250 -1.25 29.83 -2.79
C GLN A 250 -1.63 31.20 -2.22
N ARG A 251 -2.06 31.26 -0.95
CA ARG A 251 -2.39 32.54 -0.29
C ARG A 251 -1.18 33.44 -0.14
N THR A 252 -0.02 32.89 0.23
CA THR A 252 1.20 33.68 0.36
C THR A 252 1.64 34.27 -0.98
N ILE A 253 1.48 33.54 -2.09
CA ILE A 253 1.77 34.05 -3.44
C ILE A 253 0.82 35.20 -3.83
N ASN A 254 -0.47 35.01 -3.60
CA ASN A 254 -1.46 36.02 -3.97
C ASN A 254 -1.24 37.32 -3.17
N ALA A 255 -0.80 37.21 -1.92
CA ALA A 255 -0.39 38.36 -1.12
C ALA A 255 0.87 39.05 -1.69
N THR A 256 1.87 38.30 -2.20
CA THR A 256 3.09 38.88 -2.77
C THR A 256 2.86 39.59 -4.12
N ASN A 257 1.91 39.11 -4.93
CA ASN A 257 1.61 39.69 -6.24
C ASN A 257 0.85 41.04 -6.17
N GLY A 258 0.18 41.33 -5.05
CA GLY A 258 -0.60 42.56 -4.86
C GLY A 258 0.17 43.72 -4.24
N SER A 259 1.24 43.46 -3.50
CA SER A 259 2.01 44.48 -2.79
C SER A 259 3.30 43.88 -2.21
N SER A 260 4.45 44.30 -2.76
CA SER A 260 5.81 44.01 -2.26
C SER A 260 6.12 42.55 -1.97
N GLY A 261 6.46 41.75 -2.99
CA GLY A 261 7.07 40.41 -2.82
C GLY A 261 8.27 40.37 -1.86
N ALA A 262 8.89 41.52 -1.58
CA ALA A 262 9.89 41.71 -0.54
C ALA A 262 9.42 41.35 0.90
N ALA A 263 8.10 41.30 1.17
CA ALA A 263 7.54 41.12 2.50
C ALA A 263 7.85 39.73 3.12
N TYR A 264 7.91 38.67 2.32
CA TYR A 264 8.17 37.31 2.81
C TYR A 264 9.64 36.86 2.63
N GLY A 265 10.40 37.56 1.78
CA GLY A 265 11.82 37.33 1.54
C GLY A 265 12.14 36.17 0.59
N ALA A 266 13.36 36.18 0.05
CA ALA A 266 13.83 35.27 -1.00
C ALA A 266 13.75 33.77 -0.64
N LEU A 267 13.79 33.42 0.64
CA LEU A 267 13.66 32.03 1.10
C LEU A 267 12.26 31.46 0.84
N VAL A 268 11.22 32.29 1.02
CA VAL A 268 9.83 31.88 0.78
C VAL A 268 9.54 31.79 -0.72
N GLU A 269 10.10 32.69 -1.52
CA GLU A 269 10.04 32.61 -3.00
C GLU A 269 10.69 31.32 -3.52
N ALA A 270 11.91 31.00 -3.07
CA ALA A 270 12.59 29.77 -3.47
C ALA A 270 11.79 28.52 -3.10
N PHE A 271 11.21 28.48 -1.89
CA PHE A 271 10.34 27.38 -1.47
C PHE A 271 9.10 27.24 -2.36
N HIS A 272 8.48 28.37 -2.71
CA HIS A 272 7.33 28.40 -3.60
C HIS A 272 7.69 27.87 -5.01
N GLU A 273 8.79 28.35 -5.61
CA GLU A 273 9.26 27.88 -6.92
C GLU A 273 9.50 26.37 -6.93
N HIS A 274 10.10 25.84 -5.86
CA HIS A 274 10.32 24.41 -5.71
C HIS A 274 9.00 23.63 -5.67
N VAL A 275 8.02 24.03 -4.84
CA VAL A 275 6.73 23.33 -4.79
C VAL A 275 5.99 23.42 -6.12
N ASN A 276 6.07 24.55 -6.83
CA ASN A 276 5.51 24.66 -8.18
C ASN A 276 6.20 23.75 -9.19
N ALA A 277 7.52 23.60 -9.11
CA ALA A 277 8.26 22.66 -9.95
C ALA A 277 7.78 21.23 -9.69
N LEU A 278 7.61 20.83 -8.42
CA LEU A 278 7.03 19.53 -8.05
C LEU A 278 5.61 19.36 -8.61
N ALA A 279 4.75 20.37 -8.47
CA ALA A 279 3.38 20.37 -8.99
C ALA A 279 3.33 20.27 -10.53
N GLY A 280 4.37 20.73 -11.23
CA GLY A 280 4.51 20.59 -12.68
C GLY A 280 4.91 19.17 -13.13
N THR A 281 5.41 18.32 -12.23
CA THR A 281 5.74 16.93 -12.57
C THR A 281 4.48 16.07 -12.58
N LYS A 282 4.37 15.11 -13.51
CA LYS A 282 3.20 14.21 -13.59
C LYS A 282 3.16 13.12 -12.50
N ILE A 283 4.20 13.02 -11.69
CA ILE A 283 4.43 11.88 -10.78
C ILE A 283 4.53 12.27 -9.31
N HIS A 284 4.38 13.56 -8.99
CA HIS A 284 4.39 14.05 -7.61
C HIS A 284 2.99 14.34 -7.10
N LEU A 285 2.76 14.20 -5.79
CA LEU A 285 1.45 14.43 -5.16
C LEU A 285 0.92 15.86 -5.33
N TYR A 286 1.80 16.84 -5.51
CA TYR A 286 1.39 18.22 -5.76
C TYR A 286 0.74 18.42 -7.13
N SER A 287 0.95 17.51 -8.09
CA SER A 287 0.35 17.58 -9.42
C SER A 287 -1.18 17.47 -9.42
N ILE A 288 -1.76 16.95 -8.33
CA ILE A 288 -3.20 16.80 -8.15
C ILE A 288 -3.92 18.15 -8.01
N TYR A 289 -3.19 19.19 -7.61
CA TYR A 289 -3.71 20.54 -7.38
C TYR A 289 -3.52 21.49 -8.56
N ARG A 290 -2.97 21.00 -9.67
CA ARG A 290 -3.01 21.68 -10.98
C ARG A 290 -4.15 21.16 -11.83
#